data_AF-A0A378A1E1-F1
#
_entry.id   AF-A0A378A1E1-F1
#
_cell.length_a   1.000
_cell.length_b   1.000
_cell.length_c   1.000
_cell.angle_alpha   90.00
_cell.angle_beta   90.00
_cell.angle_gamma   90.00
#
_symmetry.space_group_name_H-M   'P 1'
#
loop_
_entity.id
_entity.type
_entity.pdbx_description
1 polymer ?
#
loop_
_entity_poly.entity_id
_entity_poly.type
_entity_poly.pdbx_seq_one_letter_code
_entity_poly.pdbx_strand_id
1 'polypeptide(L)' 'MLHTLSVSPWHADIAAMLRLMEHGDDLVLLSDGVTAAIADGRFLEILQSAP' A
#
# COMPACT_ATOMS: atom_id res chain seq x y z
N MET A 1 -0.72 2.66 13.84
CA MET A 1 -0.32 1.24 13.71
C MET A 1 0.56 1.09 12.49
N LEU A 2 1.47 0.10 12.50
CA LEU A 2 2.30 -0.21 11.34
C LEU A 2 1.67 -1.34 10.51
N HIS A 3 1.32 -1.02 9.26
CA HIS A 3 0.88 -1.97 8.24
C HIS A 3 2.04 -2.37 7.33
N THR A 4 1.99 -3.58 6.79
CA THR A 4 3.05 -4.10 5.91
C THR A 4 2.47 -4.72 4.64
N LEU A 5 3.02 -4.35 3.48
CA LEU A 5 2.77 -5.03 2.22
C LEU A 5 4.06 -5.71 1.76
N SER A 6 4.08 -7.05 1.81
CA SER A 6 5.23 -7.88 1.42
C SER A 6 5.06 -8.62 0.10
N VAL A 7 3.85 -8.61 -0.45
CA VAL A 7 3.50 -9.26 -1.71
C VAL A 7 3.21 -8.22 -2.78
N SER A 8 3.35 -8.61 -4.04
CA SER A 8 2.99 -7.78 -5.19
C SER A 8 1.57 -7.21 -5.04
N PRO A 9 1.36 -5.90 -5.27
CA PRO A 9 0.03 -5.28 -5.18
C PRO A 9 -0.95 -5.81 -6.25
N TRP A 10 -0.45 -6.49 -7.30
CA TRP A 10 -1.29 -7.21 -8.27
C TRP A 10 -1.87 -8.51 -7.73
N HIS A 11 -1.35 -9.02 -6.60
CA HIS A 11 -1.80 -10.25 -5.94
C HIS A 11 -2.39 -9.98 -4.54
N ALA A 12 -2.71 -8.72 -4.23
CA ALA A 12 -3.23 -8.31 -2.92
C ALA A 12 -4.48 -7.44 -3.07
N ASP A 13 -5.37 -7.50 -2.08
CA ASP A 13 -6.53 -6.59 -2.00
C ASP A 13 -6.12 -5.27 -1.32
N ILE A 14 -5.54 -4.38 -2.12
CA ILE A 14 -5.08 -3.05 -1.65
C ILE A 14 -6.24 -2.21 -1.13
N ALA A 15 -7.42 -2.31 -1.73
CA ALA A 15 -8.58 -1.53 -1.30
C ALA A 15 -9.07 -1.98 0.09
N ALA A 16 -9.01 -3.27 0.40
CA ALA A 16 -9.30 -3.76 1.75
C ALA A 16 -8.26 -3.29 2.76
N MET A 17 -6.98 -3.32 2.42
CA MET A 17 -5.90 -2.82 3.27
C MET A 17 -6.11 -1.33 3.63
N LEU A 18 -6.40 -0.49 2.64
CA LEU A 18 -6.64 0.95 2.85
C LEU A 18 -7.83 1.24 3.78
N ARG A 19 -8.88 0.40 3.75
CA ARG A 19 -10.03 0.56 4.66
C ARG A 19 -9.71 0.27 6.13
N LEU A 20 -8.57 -0.37 6.41
CA LEU A 20 -8.09 -0.65 7.76
C LEU A 20 -7.11 0.40 8.27
N MET A 21 -6.70 1.36 7.43
CA MET A 21 -5.78 2.42 7.81
C MET A 21 -6.53 3.60 8.43
N GLU A 22 -6.03 4.07 9.56
CA GLU A 22 -6.48 5.29 10.23
C GLU A 22 -5.43 6.40 10.14
N HIS A 23 -5.82 7.63 10.45
CA HIS A 23 -4.89 8.75 10.46
C HIS A 23 -3.75 8.54 11.46
N GLY A 24 -2.51 8.69 11.01
CA GLY A 24 -1.31 8.40 11.81
C GLY A 24 -0.87 6.93 11.78
N ASP A 25 -1.52 6.09 10.97
CA ASP A 25 -0.98 4.78 10.60
C ASP A 25 0.13 4.92 9.55
N ASP A 26 1.10 4.01 9.63
CA ASP A 26 2.18 3.90 8.65
C ASP A 26 2.01 2.63 7.81
N LEU A 27 2.39 2.70 6.53
CA LEU A 27 2.48 1.54 5.64
C LEU A 27 3.93 1.37 5.19
N VAL A 28 4.51 0.20 5.47
CA VAL A 28 5.83 -0.18 4.95
C VAL A 28 5.68 -1.16 3.80
N LEU A 29 6.34 -0.84 2.69
CA LEU A 29 6.46 -1.70 1.53
C LEU A 29 7.77 -2.48 1.63
N LEU A 30 7.71 -3.80 1.49
CA LEU A 30 8.88 -4.68 1.50
C LEU A 30 8.71 -5.82 0.49
N SER A 31 9.80 -6.53 0.19
CA SER A 31 9.78 -7.64 -0.77
C SER A 31 9.11 -7.25 -2.09
N ASP A 32 8.17 -8.04 -2.62
CA ASP A 32 7.47 -7.71 -3.87
C ASP A 32 6.50 -6.52 -3.71
N GLY A 33 6.13 -6.18 -2.48
CA GLY A 33 5.28 -5.03 -2.17
C GLY A 33 5.89 -3.68 -2.54
N VAL A 34 7.22 -3.59 -2.66
CA VAL A 34 7.91 -2.36 -3.11
C VAL A 34 7.50 -1.94 -4.52
N THR A 35 7.02 -2.88 -5.34
CA THR A 35 6.52 -2.59 -6.69
C THR A 35 5.28 -1.69 -6.71
N ALA A 36 4.59 -1.53 -5.57
CA ALA A 36 3.49 -0.57 -5.41
C ALA A 36 3.96 0.90 -5.43
N ALA A 37 5.25 1.16 -5.16
CA ALA A 37 5.83 2.50 -5.13
C ALA A 37 6.56 2.92 -6.42
N ILE A 38 6.34 2.20 -7.54
CA ILE A 38 6.87 2.62 -8.84
C ILE A 38 6.23 3.96 -9.23
N ALA A 39 7.08 4.93 -9.58
CA ALA A 39 6.64 6.25 -10.03
C ALA A 39 5.70 6.13 -11.24
N ASP A 40 4.69 7.01 -11.28
CA ASP A 40 3.62 7.00 -12.29
C ASP A 40 2.84 5.66 -12.37
N GLY A 41 2.98 4.83 -11.35
CA GLY A 41 2.29 3.55 -11.22
C GLY A 41 0.90 3.70 -10.61
N ARG A 42 -0.06 2.93 -11.12
CA ARG A 42 -1.46 2.89 -10.64
C ARG A 42 -1.57 2.76 -9.10
N PHE A 43 -0.72 1.95 -8.48
CA PHE A 43 -0.81 1.69 -7.05
C PHE A 43 -0.26 2.83 -6.20
N LEU A 44 0.68 3.62 -6.72
CA LEU A 44 1.22 4.77 -6.00
C LEU A 44 0.12 5.83 -5.76
N GLU A 45 -0.69 6.13 -6.79
CA GLU A 45 -1.83 7.03 -6.67
C GLU A 45 -2.86 6.54 -5.65
N ILE A 46 -3.14 5.22 -5.66
CA ILE A 46 -4.06 4.59 -4.71
C ILE A 46 -3.54 4.72 -3.28
N LEU A 47 -2.27 4.39 -3.03
CA LEU A 47 -1.67 4.49 -1.70
C LEU A 47 -1.58 5.94 -1.19
N GLN A 48 -1.36 6.91 -2.08
CA GLN A 48 -1.33 8.33 -1.73
C GLN A 48 -2.72 8.91 -1.39
N SER A 49 -3.80 8.18 -1.73
CA SER A 49 -5.16 8.55 -1.35
C SER A 49 -5.57 8.05 0.04
N ALA A 50 -4.69 7.33 0.73
CA ALA A 50 -4.90 6.92 2.12
C ALA A 50 -5.04 8.15 3.05
N PRO A 51 -5.86 8.05 4.13
CA PRO A 51 -6.07 9.13 5.10
C PRO A 51 -4.84 9.52 5.95
#